data_AF-A0AAP3SH55-F1
#
_entry.id   AF-A0AAP3SH55-F1
#
_cell.length_a   1.000
_cell.length_b   1.000
_cell.length_c   1.000
_cell.angle_alpha   90.00
_cell.angle_beta   90.00
_cell.angle_gamma   90.00
#
_symmetry.space_group_name_H-M   'P 1'
#
loop_
_entity.id
_entity.type
_entity.pdbx_description
1 polymer ?
#
loop_
_entity_poly.entity_id
_entity_poly.type
_entity_poly.pdbx_seq_one_letter_code
_entity_poly.pdbx_strand_id
1 'polypeptide(L)' 'MIKTIKAKAIVKVSTEMGYWCLAEIRGLKEGTVLEGRYNPINKAFDFTFNGQDAMLWIGQNGELISE' A
#
# COMPACT_ATOMS: atom_id res chain seq x y z
N MET A 1 -1.52 13.31 17.21
CA MET A 1 -0.36 12.80 16.42
C MET A 1 -0.73 11.40 15.95
N ILE A 2 -0.91 11.18 14.65
CA ILE A 2 -1.30 9.85 14.14
C ILE A 2 -0.07 8.94 14.19
N LYS A 3 -0.16 7.84 14.95
CA LYS A 3 0.95 6.91 15.14
C LYS A 3 0.94 5.90 13.99
N THR A 4 1.76 6.15 12.96
CA THR A 4 1.98 5.16 11.89
C THR A 4 2.99 4.10 12.36
N ILE A 5 2.77 2.85 11.93
CA ILE A 5 3.51 1.66 12.36
C ILE A 5 4.36 1.17 11.18
N LYS A 6 5.63 0.83 11.42
CA LYS A 6 6.44 0.17 10.37
C LYS A 6 5.85 -1.20 10.08
N ALA A 7 5.61 -1.50 8.81
CA ALA A 7 4.99 -2.76 8.40
C ALA A 7 5.43 -3.15 6.99
N LYS A 8 5.12 -4.38 6.61
CA LYS A 8 5.20 -4.88 5.23
C LYS A 8 3.80 -5.04 4.66
N ALA A 9 3.66 -4.77 3.38
CA ALA A 9 2.42 -5.00 2.65
C ALA A 9 2.72 -5.66 1.30
N ILE A 10 1.81 -6.51 0.84
CA ILE A 10 1.81 -7.02 -0.54
C ILE A 10 0.80 -6.21 -1.34
N VAL A 11 1.18 -5.83 -2.57
CA VAL A 11 0.24 -5.25 -3.53
C VAL A 11 -0.77 -6.33 -3.91
N LYS A 12 -2.05 -6.08 -3.65
CA LYS A 12 -3.14 -7.02 -3.94
C LYS A 12 -4.42 -6.25 -4.21
N VAL A 13 -4.94 -6.39 -5.41
CA VAL A 13 -6.17 -5.71 -5.83
C VAL A 13 -7.36 -6.54 -5.38
N SER A 14 -8.17 -5.98 -4.48
CA SER A 14 -9.35 -6.62 -3.92
C SER A 14 -10.65 -5.95 -4.37
N THR A 15 -10.58 -4.74 -4.94
CA THR A 15 -11.73 -3.95 -5.36
C THR A 15 -11.45 -3.20 -6.67
N GLU A 16 -12.52 -2.75 -7.34
CA GLU A 16 -12.40 -1.90 -8.53
C GLU A 16 -11.69 -0.57 -8.22
N MET A 17 -12.01 0.06 -7.08
CA MET A 17 -11.30 1.26 -6.64
C MET A 17 -9.80 0.98 -6.47
N GLY A 18 -9.45 -0.17 -5.88
CA GLY A 18 -8.06 -0.59 -5.73
C GLY A 18 -7.34 -0.78 -7.06
N TYR A 19 -8.02 -1.33 -8.07
CA TYR A 19 -7.47 -1.44 -9.43
C TYR A 19 -7.07 -0.07 -9.98
N TRP A 20 -7.97 0.92 -9.89
CA TRP A 20 -7.70 2.28 -10.37
C TRP A 20 -6.58 2.96 -9.57
N CYS A 21 -6.57 2.82 -8.24
CA CYS A 21 -5.49 3.35 -7.41
C CYS A 21 -4.12 2.73 -7.76
N LEU A 22 -4.06 1.43 -8.05
CA LEU A 22 -2.81 0.80 -8.48
C LEU A 22 -2.37 1.29 -9.86
N ALA A 23 -3.30 1.50 -10.79
CA ALA A 23 -3.00 1.99 -12.14
C ALA A 23 -2.34 3.38 -12.16
N GLU A 24 -2.57 4.20 -11.12
CA GLU A 24 -1.90 5.50 -10.96
C GLU A 24 -0.42 5.36 -10.56
N ILE A 25 -0.04 4.25 -9.90
CA ILE A 25 1.33 3.98 -9.45
C ILE A 25 2.09 3.24 -10.56
N ARG A 26 2.60 4.01 -11.52
CA ARG A 26 3.24 3.47 -12.74
C ARG A 26 4.36 2.48 -12.43
N GLY A 27 4.22 1.27 -12.96
CA GLY A 27 5.22 0.21 -12.88
C GLY A 27 5.13 -0.67 -11.64
N LEU A 28 4.28 -0.32 -10.65
CA LEU A 28 4.00 -1.19 -9.52
C LEU A 28 3.05 -2.32 -9.95
N LYS A 29 3.36 -3.55 -9.53
CA LYS A 29 2.63 -4.75 -9.93
C LYS A 29 2.06 -5.49 -8.73
N GLU A 30 0.92 -6.13 -8.94
CA GLU A 30 0.35 -7.07 -7.97
C GLU A 30 1.34 -8.18 -7.59
N GLY A 31 1.35 -8.57 -6.32
CA GLY A 31 2.31 -9.50 -5.74
C GLY A 31 3.62 -8.85 -5.26
N THR A 32 3.86 -7.57 -5.55
CA THR A 32 5.06 -6.86 -5.06
C THR A 32 4.97 -6.67 -3.55
N VAL A 33 6.03 -7.05 -2.82
CA VAL A 33 6.13 -6.80 -1.37
C VAL A 33 6.85 -5.48 -1.14
N LEU A 34 6.27 -4.64 -0.28
CA LEU A 34 6.73 -3.30 0.03
C LEU A 34 6.98 -3.15 1.53
N GLU A 35 8.03 -2.40 1.87
CA GLU A 35 8.28 -1.93 3.22
C GLU A 35 7.81 -0.49 3.34
N GLY A 36 7.10 -0.17 4.43
CA GLY A 36 6.48 1.13 4.56
C GLY A 36 5.91 1.38 5.95
N ARG A 37 5.01 2.36 6.02
CA ARG A 37 4.35 2.75 7.26
C ARG A 37 2.84 2.64 7.10
N TYR A 38 2.22 1.85 7.96
CA TYR A 38 0.78 1.68 8.02
C TYR A 38 0.14 2.66 8.99
N ASN A 39 -0.96 3.29 8.57
CA ASN A 39 -1.84 4.08 9.40
C ASN A 39 -3.14 3.29 9.68
N PRO A 40 -3.34 2.78 10.91
CA PRO A 40 -4.51 1.97 11.23
C PRO A 40 -5.84 2.75 11.23
N ILE A 41 -5.80 4.09 11.29
CA ILE A 41 -7.01 4.92 11.37
C ILE A 41 -7.71 5.00 10.00
N ASN A 42 -6.95 5.29 8.95
CA ASN A 42 -7.49 5.46 7.59
C ASN A 42 -7.12 4.32 6.64
N LYS A 43 -6.36 3.33 7.13
CA LYS A 43 -5.87 2.18 6.37
C LYS A 43 -4.90 2.53 5.23
N ALA A 44 -4.27 3.70 5.28
CA ALA A 44 -3.21 4.07 4.35
C ALA A 44 -1.91 3.31 4.68
N PHE A 45 -1.21 2.90 3.65
CA PHE A 45 0.14 2.33 3.73
C PHE A 45 1.07 3.15 2.85
N ASP A 46 1.88 3.99 3.47
CA ASP A 46 2.81 4.90 2.81
C ASP A 46 4.16 4.21 2.57
N PHE A 47 4.71 4.35 1.37
CA PHE A 47 6.00 3.77 0.97
C PHE A 47 6.66 4.61 -0.13
N THR A 48 7.93 4.37 -0.40
CA THR A 48 8.64 4.99 -1.51
C THR A 48 8.84 3.97 -2.62
N PHE A 49 8.51 4.33 -3.86
CA PHE A 49 8.68 3.48 -5.04
C PHE A 49 9.27 4.30 -6.19
N ASN A 50 10.36 3.80 -6.79
CA ASN A 50 11.10 4.51 -7.84
C ASN A 50 11.47 5.97 -7.46
N GLY A 51 11.79 6.21 -6.19
CA GLY A 51 12.16 7.53 -5.68
C GLY A 51 10.99 8.51 -5.50
N GLN A 52 9.74 8.04 -5.62
CA GLN A 52 8.54 8.82 -5.35
C GLN A 52 7.75 8.24 -4.19
N ASP A 53 7.14 9.10 -3.38
CA ASP A 53 6.23 8.66 -2.34
C ASP A 53 4.92 8.19 -2.97
N ALA A 54 4.46 7.02 -2.52
CA ALA A 54 3.26 6.36 -2.99
C ALA A 54 2.50 5.77 -1.80
N MET A 55 1.23 5.43 -2.04
CA MET A 55 0.34 4.95 -0.99
C MET A 55 -0.53 3.80 -1.51
N LEU A 56 -0.62 2.72 -0.73
CA LEU A 56 -1.66 1.70 -0.88
C LEU A 56 -2.77 1.94 0.13
N TRP A 57 -3.98 1.56 -0.24
CA TRP A 57 -5.12 1.44 0.64
C TRP A 57 -5.28 -0.03 1.04
N ILE A 58 -5.03 -0.34 2.31
CA ILE A 58 -5.12 -1.71 2.82
C ILE A 58 -6.58 -2.19 2.76
N GLY A 59 -6.77 -3.35 2.13
CA GLY A 59 -8.09 -3.92 1.79
C GLY A 59 -8.65 -3.46 0.45
N GLN A 60 -7.90 -2.65 -0.32
CA GLN A 60 -8.30 -2.20 -1.66
C GLN A 60 -7.26 -2.60 -2.70
N ASN A 61 -6.03 -2.09 -2.60
CA ASN A 61 -4.90 -2.44 -3.49
C ASN A 61 -3.65 -2.91 -2.73
N GLY A 62 -3.79 -3.18 -1.42
CA GLY A 62 -2.75 -3.76 -0.60
C GLY A 62 -3.31 -4.62 0.52
N GLU A 63 -2.50 -5.56 1.00
CA GLU A 63 -2.77 -6.38 2.17
C GLU A 63 -1.54 -6.35 3.09
N LEU A 64 -1.74 -6.16 4.39
CA LEU A 64 -0.63 -6.20 5.34
C LEU A 64 -0.11 -7.62 5.47
N ILE A 65 1.21 -7.77 5.48
CA ILE A 65 1.86 -9.03 5.80
C ILE A 65 2.13 -9.03 7.30
N SER A 66 1.49 -9.93 8.03
CA SER A 66 1.91 -10.25 9.40
C SER A 66 3.16 -11.12 9.33
N GLU A 67 4.22 -10.73 10.04
CA GLU A 67 5.33 -11.63 10.37
C GLU A 67 4.86 -12.74 11.32
#